data_AF-A0AAE4LK67-F1
#
_entry.id   AF-A0AAE4LK67-F1
#
_cell.length_a   1.000
_cell.length_b   1.000
_cell.length_c   1.000
_cell.angle_alpha   90.00
_cell.angle_beta   90.00
_cell.angle_gamma   90.00
#
_symmetry.space_group_name_H-M   'P 1'
#
loop_
_entity.id
_entity.type
_entity.pdbx_description
1 polymer ?
#
loop_
_entity_poly.entity_id
_entity_poly.type
_entity_poly.pdbx_seq_one_letter_code
_entity_poly.pdbx_strand_id
1 'polypeptide(L)'
;MKLEELTRIIGEREPLLANAVSHMAKYVQDRYPAAYPSREQTESVNDYLRSVHADGDGSMSERNCEHRRIASQNITIASIRVLDERQLDRLQNVLDHIAYDREYYMPERGCGMYR
;
A
#
# COMPACT_ATOMS: atom_id res chain seq x y z
N MET A 1 -8.47 -15.24 -11.93
CA MET A 1 -7.29 -14.56 -12.52
C MET A 1 -6.12 -14.76 -11.57
N LYS A 2 -4.88 -14.91 -12.05
CA LYS A 2 -3.68 -14.99 -11.17
C LYS A 2 -3.11 -13.59 -10.91
N LEU A 3 -2.47 -13.39 -9.76
CA LEU A 3 -1.85 -12.10 -9.40
C LEU A 3 -0.81 -11.64 -10.44
N GLU A 4 0.06 -12.55 -10.90
CA GLU A 4 1.10 -12.26 -11.89
C GLU A 4 0.53 -11.78 -13.24
N GLU A 5 -0.61 -12.35 -13.64
CA GLU A 5 -1.29 -11.97 -14.88
C GLU A 5 -1.91 -10.57 -14.74
N LEU A 6 -2.57 -10.31 -13.60
CA LEU A 6 -3.14 -9.00 -13.28
C LEU A 6 -2.06 -7.92 -13.26
N THR A 7 -0.96 -8.15 -12.56
CA THR A 7 0.13 -7.16 -12.43
C THR A 7 0.82 -6.90 -13.76
N ARG A 8 0.98 -7.93 -14.61
CA ARG A 8 1.49 -7.74 -15.98
C ARG A 8 0.59 -6.82 -16.79
N ILE A 9 -0.74 -7.03 -16.75
CA ILE A 9 -1.71 -6.21 -17.50
C ILE A 9 -1.71 -4.76 -17.01
N ILE A 10 -1.73 -4.53 -15.70
CA ILE A 10 -1.67 -3.17 -15.14
C ILE A 10 -0.33 -2.51 -15.50
N GLY A 11 0.77 -3.27 -15.41
CA GLY A 11 2.12 -2.76 -15.63
C GLY A 11 2.42 -2.28 -17.05
N GLU A 12 1.60 -2.68 -18.04
CA GLU A 12 1.69 -2.15 -19.42
C GLU A 12 1.38 -0.64 -19.48
N ARG A 13 0.64 -0.10 -18.51
CA ARG A 13 0.25 1.33 -18.47
C ARG A 13 0.66 2.03 -17.19
N GLU A 14 0.51 1.36 -16.05
CA GLU A 14 0.70 1.93 -14.73
C GLU A 14 1.67 1.06 -13.91
N PRO A 15 2.98 1.12 -14.19
CA PRO A 15 3.97 0.23 -13.56
C PRO A 15 4.03 0.40 -12.04
N LEU A 16 3.86 1.63 -11.52
CA LEU A 16 3.86 1.88 -10.08
C LEU A 16 2.59 1.35 -9.40
N LEU A 17 1.42 1.46 -10.04
CA LEU A 17 0.20 0.83 -9.54
C LEU A 17 0.35 -0.70 -9.53
N ALA A 18 0.88 -1.28 -10.60
CA ALA A 18 1.13 -2.71 -10.67
C ALA A 18 2.08 -3.19 -9.57
N ASN A 19 3.12 -2.41 -9.26
CA ASN A 19 4.06 -2.73 -8.20
C ASN A 19 3.39 -2.71 -6.82
N ALA A 20 2.65 -1.64 -6.51
CA ALA A 20 1.89 -1.52 -5.26
C ALA A 20 0.86 -2.66 -5.11
N VAL A 21 0.11 -2.97 -6.18
CA VAL A 21 -0.85 -4.09 -6.20
C VAL A 21 -0.15 -5.43 -5.96
N SER A 22 0.99 -5.69 -6.61
CA SER A 22 1.76 -6.91 -6.44
C SER A 22 2.23 -7.10 -4.99
N HIS A 23 2.86 -6.08 -4.41
CA HIS A 23 3.39 -6.13 -3.05
C HIS A 23 2.29 -6.28 -2.01
N MET A 24 1.23 -5.48 -2.11
CA MET A 24 0.16 -5.47 -1.12
C MET A 24 -0.75 -6.69 -1.23
N ALA A 25 -1.02 -7.18 -2.45
CA ALA A 25 -1.76 -8.44 -2.61
C ALA A 25 -0.99 -9.63 -2.01
N LYS A 26 0.32 -9.73 -2.25
CA LYS A 26 1.16 -10.77 -1.62
C LYS A 26 1.15 -10.67 -0.11
N TYR A 27 1.24 -9.46 0.44
CA TYR A 27 1.18 -9.22 1.88
C TYR A 27 -0.13 -9.71 2.49
N VAL A 28 -1.29 -9.35 1.92
CA VAL A 28 -2.58 -9.73 2.51
C VAL A 28 -3.02 -11.16 2.22
N GLN A 29 -2.48 -11.78 1.17
CA GLN A 29 -2.71 -13.19 0.83
C GLN A 29 -1.88 -14.17 1.68
N ASP A 30 -0.86 -13.69 2.38
CA ASP A 30 -0.14 -14.53 3.33
C ASP A 30 -1.14 -15.14 4.33
N ARG A 31 -0.89 -16.39 4.73
CA ARG A 31 -1.72 -17.09 5.72
C ARG A 31 -1.49 -16.53 7.12
N TYR A 32 -0.28 -16.07 7.41
CA TYR A 32 0.11 -15.47 8.70
C TYR A 32 0.88 -14.16 8.48
N PRO A 33 0.24 -13.17 7.86
CA PRO A 33 0.85 -11.89 7.56
C PRO A 33 1.24 -11.19 8.85
N ALA A 34 2.41 -10.54 8.83
CA ALA A 34 2.87 -9.69 9.91
C ALA A 34 1.82 -8.61 10.27
N ALA A 35 1.92 -8.07 11.49
CA ALA A 35 1.02 -7.00 11.93
C ALA A 35 1.18 -5.72 11.09
N TYR A 36 2.38 -5.49 10.56
CA TYR A 36 2.73 -4.36 9.70
C TYR A 36 3.24 -4.87 8.36
N PRO A 37 3.01 -4.14 7.26
CA PRO A 37 3.73 -4.38 6.01
C PRO A 37 5.23 -4.15 6.20
N SER A 38 6.03 -4.69 5.28
CA SER A 38 7.45 -4.38 5.21
C SER A 38 7.68 -2.94 4.75
N ARG A 39 8.90 -2.45 4.97
CA ARG A 39 9.34 -1.16 4.45
C ARG A 39 9.18 -1.07 2.92
N GLU A 40 9.62 -2.09 2.20
CA GLU A 40 9.50 -2.17 0.73
C GLU A 40 8.02 -2.14 0.27
N GLN A 41 7.14 -2.86 0.96
CA GLN A 41 5.71 -2.85 0.67
C GLN A 41 5.13 -1.44 0.88
N THR A 42 5.49 -0.77 1.98
CA THR A 42 5.06 0.59 2.30
C THR A 42 5.59 1.62 1.30
N GLU A 43 6.86 1.52 0.94
CA GLU A 43 7.50 2.38 -0.07
C GLU A 43 6.86 2.20 -1.44
N SER A 44 6.49 0.98 -1.84
CA SER A 44 5.78 0.76 -3.12
C SER A 44 4.44 1.48 -3.20
N VAL A 45 3.70 1.56 -2.08
CA VAL A 45 2.45 2.34 -1.98
C VAL A 45 2.75 3.83 -2.04
N ASN A 46 3.75 4.30 -1.28
CA ASN A 46 4.15 5.70 -1.28
C ASN A 46 4.59 6.20 -2.67
N ASP A 47 5.36 5.39 -3.41
CA ASP A 47 5.81 5.72 -4.76
C ASP A 47 4.62 5.87 -5.71
N TYR A 48 3.65 4.96 -5.62
CA TYR A 48 2.40 5.10 -6.38
C TYR A 48 1.65 6.38 -6.02
N LEU A 49 1.40 6.63 -4.72
CA LEU A 49 0.66 7.82 -4.26
C LEU A 49 1.33 9.13 -4.67
N ARG A 50 2.67 9.18 -4.64
CA ARG A 50 3.44 10.33 -5.11
C ARG A 50 3.30 10.52 -6.62
N SER A 51 3.31 9.44 -7.39
CA SER A 51 3.20 9.50 -8.85
C SER A 51 1.86 10.05 -9.35
N VAL A 52 0.79 9.87 -8.57
CA VAL A 52 -0.54 10.42 -8.84
C VAL A 52 -0.78 11.76 -8.14
N HIS A 53 0.27 12.40 -7.64
CA HIS A 53 0.24 13.70 -6.97
C HIS A 53 -0.67 13.77 -5.74
N ALA A 54 -0.88 12.65 -5.04
CA ALA A 54 -1.72 12.61 -3.83
C ALA A 54 -1.10 13.38 -2.65
N ASP A 55 0.21 13.58 -2.65
CA ASP A 55 0.96 14.29 -1.61
C ASP A 55 0.77 15.81 -1.60
N GLY A 56 0.20 16.40 -2.66
CA GLY A 56 0.03 17.86 -2.76
C GLY A 56 1.34 18.63 -2.61
N ASP A 57 1.46 19.40 -1.53
CA ASP A 57 2.67 20.16 -1.17
C ASP A 57 3.75 19.31 -0.46
N GLY A 58 3.53 18.01 -0.33
CA GLY A 58 4.46 17.08 0.32
C GLY A 58 4.26 16.97 1.85
N SER A 59 3.44 17.81 2.47
CA SER A 59 3.12 17.71 3.90
C SER A 59 2.16 16.56 4.19
N MET A 60 2.19 16.02 5.41
CA MET A 60 1.17 15.09 5.93
C MET A 60 0.04 15.86 6.61
N SER A 61 -0.47 16.91 5.95
CA SER A 61 -1.68 17.60 6.40
C SER A 61 -2.90 16.69 6.26
N GLU A 62 -3.92 16.89 7.09
CA GLU A 62 -5.17 16.10 7.04
C GLU A 62 -5.76 16.03 5.62
N ARG A 63 -5.75 17.17 4.90
CA ARG A 63 -6.20 17.23 3.50
C ARG A 63 -5.39 16.32 2.59
N ASN A 64 -4.05 16.33 2.71
CA ASN A 64 -3.20 15.47 1.89
C ASN A 64 -3.33 14.00 2.30
N CYS A 65 -3.51 13.69 3.59
CA CYS A 65 -3.79 12.33 4.06
C CYS A 65 -5.09 11.79 3.46
N GLU A 66 -6.15 12.61 3.40
CA GLU A 66 -7.41 12.22 2.73
C GLU A 66 -7.23 12.04 1.22
N HIS A 67 -6.48 12.90 0.55
CA HIS A 67 -6.14 12.68 -0.87
C HIS A 67 -5.37 11.38 -1.08
N ARG A 68 -4.38 11.09 -0.23
CA ARG A 68 -3.63 9.82 -0.22
C ARG A 68 -4.55 8.63 0.01
N ARG A 69 -5.51 8.73 0.94
CA ARG A 69 -6.49 7.68 1.24
C ARG A 69 -7.40 7.40 0.06
N ILE A 70 -7.89 8.44 -0.62
CA ILE A 70 -8.71 8.28 -1.82
C ILE A 70 -7.89 7.66 -2.95
N ALA A 71 -6.67 8.15 -3.18
CA ALA A 71 -5.79 7.60 -4.22
C ALA A 71 -5.41 6.14 -3.97
N SER A 72 -5.22 5.72 -2.71
CA SER A 72 -4.91 4.33 -2.37
C SER A 72 -6.06 3.36 -2.69
N GLN A 73 -7.30 3.84 -2.80
CA GLN A 73 -8.44 3.02 -3.24
C GLN A 73 -8.24 2.43 -4.64
N ASN A 74 -7.45 3.07 -5.51
CA ASN A 74 -7.12 2.49 -6.82
C ASN A 74 -6.36 1.17 -6.70
N ILE A 75 -5.52 1.01 -5.67
CA ILE A 75 -4.84 -0.26 -5.36
C ILE A 75 -5.89 -1.31 -4.98
N THR A 76 -6.82 -0.95 -4.08
CA THR A 76 -7.92 -1.85 -3.67
C THR A 76 -8.78 -2.28 -4.86
N ILE A 77 -9.21 -1.34 -5.71
CA ILE A 77 -10.01 -1.59 -6.91
C ILE A 77 -9.29 -2.54 -7.86
N ALA A 78 -8.00 -2.30 -8.11
CA ALA A 78 -7.20 -3.16 -8.97
C ALA A 78 -7.09 -4.59 -8.39
N SER A 79 -7.01 -4.73 -7.06
CA SER A 79 -6.88 -6.02 -6.38
C SER A 79 -8.17 -6.86 -6.29
N ILE A 80 -9.36 -6.31 -6.59
CA ILE A 80 -10.65 -7.03 -6.49
C ILE A 80 -10.65 -8.37 -7.24
N ARG A 81 -9.92 -8.48 -8.36
CA ARG A 81 -9.90 -9.70 -9.19
C ARG A 81 -9.14 -10.88 -8.59
N VAL A 82 -8.36 -10.64 -7.54
CA VAL A 82 -7.41 -11.61 -6.97
C VAL A 82 -7.49 -11.75 -5.45
N LEU A 83 -8.24 -10.88 -4.77
CA LEU A 83 -8.44 -10.91 -3.32
C LEU A 83 -9.90 -11.24 -2.97
N ASP A 84 -10.10 -11.98 -1.88
CA ASP A 84 -11.41 -12.14 -1.26
C ASP A 84 -11.82 -10.93 -0.40
N GLU A 85 -13.08 -10.90 0.05
CA GLU A 85 -13.65 -9.80 0.84
C GLU A 85 -12.84 -9.50 2.10
N ARG A 86 -12.39 -10.52 2.84
CA ARG A 86 -11.62 -10.33 4.08
C ARG A 86 -10.21 -9.79 3.78
N GLN A 87 -9.62 -10.24 2.69
CA GLN A 87 -8.33 -9.73 2.21
C GLN A 87 -8.44 -8.28 1.74
N LEU A 88 -9.54 -7.91 1.09
CA LEU A 88 -9.82 -6.53 0.68
C LEU A 88 -10.06 -5.61 1.88
N ASP A 89 -10.78 -6.05 2.91
CA ASP A 89 -10.95 -5.29 4.15
C ASP A 89 -9.61 -5.05 4.84
N ARG A 90 -8.77 -6.08 4.91
CA ARG A 90 -7.42 -5.94 5.45
C ARG A 90 -6.57 -4.98 4.62
N LEU A 91 -6.62 -5.09 3.29
CA LEU A 91 -5.89 -4.23 2.37
C LEU A 91 -6.27 -2.77 2.60
N GLN A 92 -7.57 -2.47 2.64
CA GLN A 92 -8.07 -1.11 2.89
C GLN A 92 -7.57 -0.56 4.23
N ASN A 93 -7.68 -1.33 5.32
CA ASN A 93 -7.20 -0.89 6.63
C ASN A 93 -5.71 -0.51 6.61
N VAL A 94 -4.88 -1.31 5.94
CA VAL A 94 -3.42 -1.06 5.87
C VAL A 94 -3.12 0.15 4.99
N LEU A 95 -3.82 0.30 3.86
CA LEU A 95 -3.66 1.46 2.98
C LEU A 95 -4.12 2.76 3.65
N ASP A 96 -5.16 2.71 4.47
CA ASP A 96 -5.60 3.84 5.30
C ASP A 96 -4.50 4.26 6.28
N HIS A 97 -3.84 3.31 6.93
CA HIS A 97 -2.70 3.64 7.80
C HIS A 97 -1.52 4.23 7.01
N ILE A 98 -1.15 3.69 5.85
CA ILE A 98 -0.07 4.24 5.00
C ILE A 98 -0.41 5.63 4.45
N ALA A 99 -1.70 5.88 4.18
CA ALA A 99 -2.15 7.20 3.73
C ALA A 99 -1.88 8.28 4.78
N TYR A 100 -1.98 7.93 6.07
CA TYR A 100 -1.78 8.81 7.21
C TYR A 100 -0.36 8.77 7.81
N ASP A 101 0.40 7.73 7.54
CA ASP A 101 1.78 7.55 8.00
C ASP A 101 2.64 6.91 6.90
N ARG A 102 3.55 7.70 6.32
CA ARG A 102 4.45 7.23 5.25
C ARG A 102 5.42 6.17 5.73
N GLU A 103 5.65 6.08 7.04
CA GLU A 103 6.55 5.13 7.68
C GLU A 103 5.78 4.04 8.42
N TYR A 104 4.55 3.72 7.97
CA TYR A 104 3.74 2.64 8.51
C TYR A 104 4.30 1.25 8.18
N TYR A 105 5.47 0.92 8.71
CA TYR A 105 6.10 -0.37 8.72
C TYR A 105 6.69 -0.64 10.10
N MET A 106 7.02 -1.90 10.41
CA MET A 106 7.63 -2.20 11.70
C MET A 106 8.97 -1.44 11.83
N PRO A 107 9.17 -0.62 12.88
CA PRO A 107 10.44 0.07 13.07
C PRO A 107 11.54 -0.99 13.14
N GLU A 108 12.60 -0.80 12.35
CA GLU A 108 13.81 -1.59 12.48
C GLU A 108 14.15 -1.61 13.97
N ARG A 109 14.39 -2.79 14.56
CA ARG A 109 14.68 -2.95 15.99
C ARG A 109 15.97 -2.19 16.33
N GLY A 110 15.88 -0.87 16.42
CA GLY A 110 16.81 -0.02 17.11
C GLY A 110 16.68 -0.41 18.56
N CYS A 111 17.69 -1.11 19.04
CA CYS A 111 17.88 -1.43 20.44
C CYS A 111 17.37 -0.28 21.30
N GLY A 112 16.39 -0.58 22.16
CA GLY A 112 16.00 0.34 23.20
C GLY A 112 17.25 0.79 23.95
N MET A 113 17.52 2.08 23.92
CA MET A 113 18.19 2.72 25.04
C MET A 113 17.18 3.69 25.61
N TYR A 114 16.34 3.17 26.50
CA TYR A 114 15.83 3.97 27.60
C TYR A 114 17.03 4.59 28.31
N ARG A 115 17.10 5.91 28.34
CA ARG A 115 17.78 6.64 29.41
C ARG A 115 17.03 7.92 29.71
#